data_AF-A0A7M7P8B5-F1
#
_entry.id   AF-A0A7M7P8B5-F1
#
_cell.length_a   1.000
_cell.length_b   1.000
_cell.length_c   1.000
_cell.angle_alpha   90.00
_cell.angle_beta   90.00
_cell.angle_gamma   90.00
#
_symmetry.space_group_name_H-M   'P 1'
#
loop_
_entity.id
_entity.type
_entity.pdbx_description
1 polymer ?
#
loop_
_entity_poly.entity_id
_entity_poly.type
_entity_poly.pdbx_seq_one_letter_code
_entity_poly.pdbx_strand_id
1 'polypeptide(L)'
;MMTSSETSLTTIEDFRRRAKELLSSEGWSFYNDASGRRSTFRDSMAAFDRYVIRPRILRDITQRSLSTTVLGQPISMPICVAPTAAQQFAHPDAEAASAKGEAAMEAADAGVSGIIVSAHGGRHMDGVPAPIDVLAEVVSAVKGRGVEVYMDGGVRSGTDALKALGLGARAVLIGRPALWGLACDGPAGVTKVLSILRFELDTALGISGCTSIQDIPPSLIARKSYL
;
A
#
# COMPACT_ATOMS: atom_id res chain seq x y z
N MET A 1 -21.41 31.57 -21.63
CA MET A 1 -20.74 30.27 -21.84
C MET A 1 -20.31 29.74 -20.48
N MET A 2 -21.01 28.75 -19.94
CA MET A 2 -20.57 28.03 -18.74
C MET A 2 -19.34 27.20 -19.13
N THR A 3 -18.17 27.59 -18.63
CA THR A 3 -16.95 26.80 -18.72
C THR A 3 -17.15 25.52 -17.93
N SER A 4 -16.73 24.40 -18.51
CA SER A 4 -16.75 23.04 -17.95
C SER A 4 -16.44 23.01 -16.46
N SER A 5 -17.26 22.30 -15.68
CA SER A 5 -16.97 22.01 -14.28
C SER A 5 -15.57 21.38 -14.14
N GLU A 6 -14.67 22.05 -13.43
CA GLU A 6 -13.45 21.41 -12.91
C GLU A 6 -13.89 20.16 -12.16
N THR A 7 -13.57 18.98 -12.70
CA THR A 7 -13.91 17.73 -12.03
C THR A 7 -12.99 17.61 -10.82
N SER A 8 -13.54 17.88 -9.63
CA SER A 8 -12.81 17.77 -8.38
C SER A 8 -12.24 16.35 -8.24
N LEU A 9 -10.92 16.22 -8.22
CA LEU A 9 -10.23 14.94 -8.01
C LEU A 9 -10.32 14.60 -6.52
N THR A 10 -11.19 13.65 -6.17
CA THR A 10 -11.52 13.32 -4.78
C THR A 10 -11.05 11.93 -4.36
N THR A 11 -10.85 11.03 -5.32
CA THR A 11 -10.39 9.65 -5.10
C THR A 11 -9.15 9.34 -5.91
N ILE A 12 -8.43 8.28 -5.53
CA ILE A 12 -7.27 7.79 -6.29
C ILE A 12 -7.67 7.35 -7.71
N GLU A 13 -8.91 6.88 -7.90
CA GLU A 13 -9.42 6.49 -9.21
C GLU A 13 -9.69 7.70 -10.12
N ASP A 14 -10.09 8.85 -9.56
CA ASP A 14 -10.20 10.10 -10.32
C ASP A 14 -8.84 10.51 -10.89
N PHE A 15 -7.79 10.44 -10.07
CA PHE A 15 -6.41 10.68 -10.51
C PHE A 15 -5.98 9.70 -11.60
N ARG A 16 -6.31 8.40 -11.46
CA ARG A 16 -6.01 7.40 -12.49
C ARG A 16 -6.64 7.74 -13.82
N ARG A 17 -7.94 8.07 -13.82
CA ARG A 17 -8.68 8.44 -15.03
C ARG A 17 -8.12 9.70 -15.67
N ARG A 18 -7.90 10.74 -14.87
CA ARG A 18 -7.36 12.02 -15.36
C ARG A 18 -5.94 11.88 -15.90
N ALA A 19 -5.07 11.13 -15.23
CA ALA A 19 -3.71 10.88 -15.70
C ALA A 19 -3.69 10.14 -17.05
N LYS A 20 -4.66 9.25 -17.31
CA LYS A 20 -4.80 8.56 -18.60
C LYS A 20 -5.09 9.52 -19.75
N GLU A 21 -5.84 10.59 -19.50
CA GLU A 21 -6.16 11.62 -20.50
C GLU A 21 -4.98 12.55 -20.78
N LEU A 22 -4.09 12.73 -19.80
CA LEU A 22 -2.98 13.69 -19.84
C LEU A 22 -1.67 13.07 -20.37
N LEU A 23 -1.42 11.80 -20.09
CA LEU A 23 -0.19 11.12 -20.52
C LEU A 23 -0.25 10.73 -21.99
N SER A 24 0.90 10.73 -22.67
CA SER A 24 1.02 10.08 -23.98
C SER A 24 0.70 8.59 -23.87
N SER A 25 0.32 7.97 -24.98
CA SER A 25 0.04 6.53 -25.03
C SER A 25 1.22 5.69 -24.53
N GLU A 26 2.44 6.07 -24.89
CA GLU A 26 3.68 5.42 -24.48
C GLU A 26 3.93 5.61 -22.98
N GLY A 27 3.76 6.84 -22.47
CA GLY A 27 3.92 7.13 -21.04
C GLY A 27 2.90 6.39 -20.18
N TRP A 28 1.63 6.40 -20.59
CA TRP A 28 0.57 5.65 -19.92
C TRP A 28 0.86 4.15 -19.92
N SER A 29 1.24 3.59 -21.07
CA SER A 29 1.62 2.18 -21.18
C SER A 29 2.78 1.88 -20.24
N PHE A 30 3.88 2.63 -20.31
CA PHE A 30 5.05 2.40 -19.49
C PHE A 30 4.73 2.34 -17.99
N TYR A 31 3.93 3.28 -17.46
CA TYR A 31 3.61 3.31 -16.02
C TYR A 31 2.48 2.36 -15.60
N ASN A 32 1.51 2.11 -16.47
CA ASN A 32 0.30 1.36 -16.12
C ASN A 32 0.31 -0.11 -16.58
N ASP A 33 1.31 -0.53 -17.37
CA ASP A 33 1.47 -1.93 -17.77
C ASP A 33 1.96 -2.83 -16.61
N ALA A 34 1.83 -4.13 -16.82
CA ALA A 34 2.17 -5.25 -15.94
C ALA A 34 2.59 -6.44 -16.80
N SER A 35 3.38 -7.35 -16.24
CA SER A 35 3.94 -8.49 -16.99
C SER A 35 2.89 -9.57 -17.28
N GLY A 36 3.21 -10.40 -18.29
CA GLY A 36 2.43 -11.58 -18.64
C GLY A 36 0.96 -11.28 -18.93
N ARG A 37 0.06 -12.08 -18.32
CA ARG A 37 -1.39 -11.93 -18.43
C ARG A 37 -1.93 -10.87 -17.45
N ARG A 38 -1.06 -10.15 -16.75
CA ARG A 38 -1.38 -9.14 -15.72
C ARG A 38 -2.22 -9.71 -14.58
N SER A 39 -2.06 -11.00 -14.28
CA SER A 39 -2.84 -11.68 -13.24
C SER A 39 -2.48 -11.17 -11.86
N THR A 40 -1.20 -11.11 -11.50
CA THR A 40 -0.72 -10.57 -10.22
C THR A 40 -1.08 -9.09 -10.05
N PHE A 41 -1.03 -8.30 -11.13
CA PHE A 41 -1.43 -6.89 -11.07
C PHE A 41 -2.91 -6.73 -10.72
N ARG A 42 -3.80 -7.49 -11.39
CA ARG A 42 -5.24 -7.47 -11.07
C ARG A 42 -5.49 -8.02 -9.67
N ASP A 43 -4.81 -9.11 -9.30
CA ASP A 43 -4.98 -9.76 -8.01
C ASP A 43 -4.54 -8.86 -6.85
N SER A 44 -3.42 -8.14 -6.99
CA SER A 44 -2.93 -7.20 -5.98
C SER A 44 -3.94 -6.12 -5.62
N MET A 45 -4.79 -5.70 -6.58
CA MET A 45 -5.86 -4.74 -6.31
C MET A 45 -7.08 -5.43 -5.69
N ALA A 46 -7.49 -6.60 -6.20
CA ALA A 46 -8.66 -7.32 -5.71
C ALA A 46 -8.46 -8.01 -4.35
N ALA A 47 -7.22 -8.34 -3.97
CA ALA A 47 -6.92 -9.11 -2.78
C ALA A 47 -7.32 -8.39 -1.48
N PHE A 48 -7.35 -7.06 -1.47
CA PHE A 48 -7.83 -6.31 -0.31
C PHE A 48 -9.30 -6.61 0.03
N ASP A 49 -10.12 -7.01 -0.94
CA ASP A 49 -11.53 -7.39 -0.71
C ASP A 49 -11.67 -8.75 0.00
N ARG A 50 -10.59 -9.53 0.05
CA ARG A 50 -10.50 -10.77 0.84
C ARG A 50 -10.40 -10.49 2.33
N TYR A 51 -10.13 -9.24 2.73
CA TYR A 51 -9.96 -8.84 4.12
C TYR A 51 -11.06 -7.87 4.55
N VAL A 52 -11.61 -8.09 5.74
CA VAL A 52 -12.64 -7.25 6.37
C VAL A 52 -12.10 -6.58 7.63
N ILE A 53 -12.53 -5.35 7.85
CA ILE A 53 -12.29 -4.59 9.09
C ILE A 53 -13.43 -4.92 10.06
N ARG A 54 -13.10 -5.31 11.28
CA ARG A 54 -14.03 -5.61 12.39
C ARG A 54 -14.05 -4.42 13.35
N PRO A 55 -14.90 -3.40 13.11
CA PRO A 55 -14.88 -2.17 13.90
C PRO A 55 -15.23 -2.43 15.36
N ARG A 56 -14.61 -1.66 16.26
CA ARG A 56 -14.93 -1.63 17.68
C ARG A 56 -15.77 -0.40 17.99
N ILE A 57 -17.06 -0.61 18.14
CA ILE A 57 -18.02 0.46 18.41
C ILE A 57 -17.94 0.97 19.86
N LEU A 58 -18.53 2.13 20.12
CA LEU A 58 -18.61 2.77 21.45
C LEU A 58 -17.24 3.11 22.07
N ARG A 59 -16.31 3.57 21.23
CA ARG A 59 -14.99 4.07 21.64
C ARG A 59 -14.94 5.59 21.49
N ASP A 60 -14.26 6.27 22.41
CA ASP A 60 -13.90 7.66 22.22
C ASP A 60 -12.79 7.74 21.16
N ILE A 61 -13.10 8.40 20.04
CA ILE A 61 -12.21 8.58 18.90
C ILE A 61 -11.99 10.06 18.60
N THR A 62 -12.29 10.95 19.55
CA THR A 62 -12.22 12.41 19.34
C THR A 62 -10.81 12.90 19.06
N GLN A 63 -9.80 12.27 19.67
CA GLN A 63 -8.38 12.53 19.44
C GLN A 63 -7.76 11.33 18.75
N ARG A 64 -7.19 11.55 17.57
CA ARG A 64 -6.54 10.49 16.77
C ARG A 64 -5.18 10.94 16.29
N SER A 65 -4.28 9.98 16.15
CA SER A 65 -2.97 10.18 15.53
C SER A 65 -2.67 9.12 14.49
N LEU A 66 -2.16 9.58 13.34
CA LEU A 66 -1.53 8.73 12.33
C LEU A 66 0.01 8.68 12.47
N SER A 67 0.59 9.45 13.40
CA SER A 67 2.05 9.54 13.51
C SER A 67 2.67 8.19 13.89
N THR A 68 3.84 7.91 13.34
CA THR A 68 4.64 6.71 13.67
C THR A 68 6.10 6.99 13.38
N THR A 69 6.93 5.95 13.36
CA THR A 69 8.30 6.07 12.85
C THR A 69 8.57 5.05 11.75
N VAL A 70 9.57 5.32 10.91
CA VAL A 70 10.18 4.36 9.98
C VAL A 70 11.66 4.31 10.33
N LEU A 71 12.14 3.14 10.75
CA LEU A 71 13.53 2.96 11.21
C LEU A 71 13.94 4.00 12.27
N GLY A 72 13.03 4.29 13.20
CA GLY A 72 13.22 5.30 14.25
C GLY A 72 12.99 6.75 13.84
N GLN A 73 12.84 7.07 12.54
CA GLN A 73 12.58 8.43 12.08
C GLN A 73 11.08 8.76 12.14
N PRO A 74 10.67 9.87 12.80
CA PRO A 74 9.27 10.22 12.94
C PRO A 74 8.65 10.63 11.59
N ILE A 75 7.46 10.10 11.31
CA ILE A 75 6.65 10.45 10.14
C ILE A 75 5.21 10.76 10.57
N SER A 76 4.53 11.63 9.83
CA SER A 76 3.20 12.14 10.18
C SER A 76 2.04 11.19 9.85
N MET A 77 2.27 10.18 9.01
CA MET A 77 1.34 9.11 8.64
C MET A 77 2.09 7.88 8.09
N PRO A 78 1.54 6.67 8.14
CA PRO A 78 2.20 5.45 7.68
C PRO A 78 1.97 5.16 6.18
N ILE A 79 1.98 6.21 5.35
CA ILE A 79 1.84 6.10 3.89
C ILE A 79 3.01 6.84 3.25
N CYS A 80 3.84 6.12 2.51
CA CYS A 80 5.04 6.61 1.85
C CYS A 80 4.96 6.46 0.32
N VAL A 81 5.85 7.12 -0.42
CA VAL A 81 6.00 6.88 -1.86
C VAL A 81 6.98 5.72 -2.07
N ALA A 82 6.59 4.74 -2.87
CA ALA A 82 7.44 3.58 -3.18
C ALA A 82 8.60 3.99 -4.11
N PRO A 83 9.79 3.37 -3.99
CA PRO A 83 10.84 3.53 -4.99
C PRO A 83 10.31 3.03 -6.34
N THR A 84 10.50 3.84 -7.37
CA THR A 84 10.02 3.57 -8.73
C THR A 84 11.21 3.21 -9.63
N ALA A 85 11.88 2.08 -9.35
CA ALA A 85 12.93 1.51 -10.19
C ALA A 85 13.09 -0.02 -9.98
N ALA A 86 13.59 -0.74 -10.99
CA ALA A 86 13.43 -2.19 -11.18
C ALA A 86 14.51 -3.07 -10.50
N GLN A 87 14.11 -4.11 -9.74
CA GLN A 87 15.02 -5.08 -9.07
C GLN A 87 15.58 -6.17 -10.00
N GLN A 88 15.02 -6.33 -11.20
CA GLN A 88 15.42 -7.33 -12.21
C GLN A 88 16.90 -7.32 -12.63
N PHE A 89 17.60 -6.20 -12.44
CA PHE A 89 19.03 -6.14 -12.79
C PHE A 89 19.90 -6.94 -11.81
N ALA A 90 19.32 -7.43 -10.71
CA ALA A 90 20.01 -8.24 -9.70
C ALA A 90 19.84 -9.76 -9.91
N HIS A 91 18.63 -10.27 -10.22
CA HIS A 91 18.38 -11.72 -10.37
C HIS A 91 17.06 -12.05 -11.12
N PRO A 92 16.95 -13.15 -11.89
CA PRO A 92 15.73 -13.56 -12.60
C PRO A 92 14.51 -13.84 -11.72
N ASP A 93 14.71 -14.32 -10.49
CA ASP A 93 13.62 -14.61 -9.53
C ASP A 93 13.08 -13.35 -8.81
N ALA A 94 13.81 -12.23 -8.90
CA ALA A 94 13.45 -10.90 -8.41
C ALA A 94 12.67 -10.90 -7.07
N GLU A 95 11.47 -10.32 -7.04
CA GLU A 95 10.67 -10.15 -5.82
C GLU A 95 10.07 -11.45 -5.27
N ALA A 96 9.89 -12.47 -6.11
CA ALA A 96 9.29 -13.75 -5.69
C ALA A 96 10.21 -14.52 -4.74
N ALA A 97 11.53 -14.39 -4.93
CA ALA A 97 12.53 -14.93 -4.00
C ALA A 97 12.48 -14.21 -2.64
N SER A 98 12.23 -12.89 -2.63
CA SER A 98 12.19 -12.07 -1.40
C SER A 98 10.86 -12.13 -0.63
N ALA A 99 9.76 -12.56 -1.27
CA ALA A 99 8.41 -12.52 -0.71
C ALA A 99 8.03 -13.70 0.20
N LYS A 100 8.94 -14.66 0.42
CA LYS A 100 8.70 -15.83 1.30
C LYS A 100 9.16 -15.56 2.72
N GLY A 101 8.47 -16.15 3.72
CA GLY A 101 8.88 -16.07 5.12
C GLY A 101 10.31 -16.53 5.38
N GLU A 102 10.79 -17.54 4.65
CA GLU A 102 12.18 -18.02 4.72
C GLU A 102 13.19 -16.95 4.30
N ALA A 103 12.98 -16.31 3.16
CA ALA A 103 13.83 -15.21 2.68
C ALA A 103 13.80 -14.00 3.64
N ALA A 104 12.66 -13.75 4.29
CA ALA A 104 12.55 -12.71 5.30
C ALA A 104 13.40 -13.02 6.55
N MET A 105 13.48 -14.29 6.96
CA MET A 105 14.36 -14.73 8.04
C MET A 105 15.83 -14.63 7.64
N GLU A 106 16.20 -15.05 6.42
CA GLU A 106 17.55 -14.91 5.90
C GLU A 106 17.99 -13.44 5.85
N ALA A 107 17.12 -12.54 5.38
CA ALA A 107 17.39 -11.10 5.38
C ALA A 107 17.57 -10.56 6.81
N ALA A 108 16.75 -11.02 7.76
CA ALA A 108 16.89 -10.65 9.16
C ALA A 108 18.21 -11.16 9.77
N ASP A 109 18.61 -12.40 9.47
CA ASP A 109 19.89 -12.98 9.89
C ASP A 109 21.08 -12.25 9.24
N ALA A 110 20.91 -11.70 8.04
CA ALA A 110 21.86 -10.82 7.37
C ALA A 110 21.90 -9.39 7.95
N GLY A 111 21.07 -9.08 8.95
CA GLY A 111 21.10 -7.82 9.69
C GLY A 111 20.33 -6.66 9.05
N VAL A 112 19.39 -6.92 8.13
CA VAL A 112 18.55 -5.84 7.58
C VAL A 112 17.63 -5.26 8.65
N SER A 113 17.42 -3.94 8.61
CA SER A 113 16.52 -3.27 9.56
C SER A 113 15.05 -3.22 9.11
N GLY A 114 14.79 -3.50 7.83
CA GLY A 114 13.43 -3.53 7.31
C GLY A 114 13.28 -4.30 6.01
N ILE A 115 12.06 -4.77 5.75
CA ILE A 115 11.66 -5.57 4.59
C ILE A 115 10.42 -4.92 3.95
N ILE A 116 10.40 -4.82 2.63
CA ILE A 116 9.21 -4.38 1.89
C ILE A 116 8.60 -5.61 1.20
N VAL A 117 7.40 -6.01 1.62
CA VAL A 117 6.61 -7.03 0.93
C VAL A 117 6.02 -6.42 -0.33
N SER A 118 6.47 -6.89 -1.50
CA SER A 118 6.15 -6.30 -2.80
C SER A 118 6.08 -7.35 -3.89
N ALA A 119 5.20 -7.14 -4.87
CA ALA A 119 5.22 -7.81 -6.16
C ALA A 119 5.50 -6.82 -7.30
N HIS A 120 6.08 -5.65 -6.95
CA HIS A 120 6.50 -4.59 -7.85
C HIS A 120 5.39 -4.10 -8.80
N GLY A 121 4.17 -4.04 -8.26
CA GLY A 121 2.98 -3.69 -9.02
C GLY A 121 2.64 -4.66 -10.16
N GLY A 122 3.08 -5.92 -10.09
CA GLY A 122 2.86 -6.96 -11.09
C GLY A 122 3.64 -6.75 -12.38
N ARG A 123 4.79 -6.07 -12.34
CA ARG A 123 5.58 -5.72 -13.52
C ARG A 123 6.73 -6.69 -13.82
N HIS A 124 7.04 -7.58 -12.88
CA HIS A 124 8.16 -8.53 -12.99
C HIS A 124 7.61 -9.93 -13.24
N MET A 125 7.49 -10.75 -12.20
CA MET A 125 6.90 -12.09 -12.33
C MET A 125 5.37 -12.01 -12.26
N ASP A 126 4.68 -12.53 -13.27
CA ASP A 126 3.22 -12.72 -13.25
C ASP A 126 2.88 -14.11 -12.71
N GLY A 127 1.78 -14.25 -11.98
CA GLY A 127 1.35 -15.50 -11.36
C GLY A 127 1.83 -15.69 -9.91
N VAL A 128 2.43 -14.66 -9.31
CA VAL A 128 2.77 -14.64 -7.88
C VAL A 128 1.59 -14.12 -7.03
N PRO A 129 1.52 -14.49 -5.73
CA PRO A 129 0.49 -13.99 -4.81
C PRO A 129 0.47 -12.46 -4.70
N ALA A 130 -0.69 -11.91 -4.35
CA ALA A 130 -0.78 -10.50 -3.97
C ALA A 130 0.03 -10.22 -2.67
N PRO A 131 0.74 -9.08 -2.57
CA PRO A 131 1.55 -8.75 -1.38
C PRO A 131 0.78 -8.82 -0.06
N ILE A 132 -0.48 -8.37 -0.05
CA ILE A 132 -1.34 -8.40 1.15
C ILE A 132 -1.66 -9.83 1.62
N ASP A 133 -1.65 -10.82 0.71
CA ASP A 133 -1.93 -12.22 1.04
C ASP A 133 -0.77 -12.90 1.77
N VAL A 134 0.47 -12.46 1.54
CA VAL A 134 1.68 -13.00 2.18
C VAL A 134 2.20 -12.14 3.33
N LEU A 135 1.66 -10.92 3.48
CA LEU A 135 2.14 -9.95 4.47
C LEU A 135 2.18 -10.51 5.90
N ALA A 136 1.09 -11.14 6.36
CA ALA A 136 1.01 -11.64 7.74
C ALA A 136 2.01 -12.78 8.01
N GLU A 137 2.30 -13.60 7.00
CA GLU A 137 3.32 -14.66 7.10
C GLU A 137 4.71 -14.04 7.28
N VAL A 138 5.06 -13.06 6.45
CA VAL A 138 6.35 -12.34 6.53
C VAL A 138 6.51 -11.64 7.88
N VAL A 139 5.46 -10.94 8.35
CA VAL A 139 5.45 -10.30 9.68
C VAL A 139 5.70 -11.33 10.78
N SER A 140 5.06 -12.50 10.71
CA SER A 140 5.24 -13.56 11.69
C SER A 140 6.67 -14.12 11.65
N ALA A 141 7.26 -14.27 10.47
CA ALA A 141 8.60 -14.83 10.28
C ALA A 141 9.70 -13.96 10.92
N VAL A 142 9.54 -12.64 10.91
CA VAL A 142 10.55 -11.70 11.46
C VAL A 142 10.21 -11.17 12.84
N LYS A 143 9.15 -11.68 13.46
CA LYS A 143 8.70 -11.23 14.79
C LYS A 143 9.80 -11.41 15.83
N GLY A 144 10.06 -10.36 16.61
CA GLY A 144 11.07 -10.36 17.67
C GLY A 144 12.50 -10.15 17.18
N ARG A 145 12.73 -10.01 15.87
CA ARG A 145 14.07 -9.81 15.29
C ARG A 145 14.45 -8.33 15.12
N GLY A 146 13.59 -7.40 15.52
CA GLY A 146 13.83 -5.95 15.36
C GLY A 146 13.71 -5.44 13.93
N VAL A 147 13.15 -6.24 13.00
CA VAL A 147 12.97 -5.88 11.59
C VAL A 147 11.57 -5.27 11.38
N GLU A 148 11.51 -4.08 10.81
CA GLU A 148 10.25 -3.46 10.39
C GLU A 148 9.75 -4.06 9.06
N VAL A 149 8.47 -4.36 8.94
CA VAL A 149 7.88 -4.84 7.69
C VAL A 149 7.03 -3.74 7.07
N TYR A 150 7.23 -3.45 5.80
CA TYR A 150 6.42 -2.53 5.01
C TYR A 150 5.73 -3.29 3.88
N MET A 151 4.77 -2.66 3.21
CA MET A 151 4.10 -3.28 2.07
C MET A 151 3.81 -2.27 0.96
N ASP A 152 3.98 -2.68 -0.28
CA ASP A 152 3.43 -1.98 -1.43
C ASP A 152 2.56 -2.92 -2.29
N GLY A 153 2.01 -2.40 -3.38
CA GLY A 153 1.22 -3.19 -4.32
C GLY A 153 -0.27 -3.20 -3.99
N GLY A 154 -1.04 -2.50 -4.83
CA GLY A 154 -2.50 -2.53 -4.79
C GLY A 154 -3.19 -1.54 -3.84
N VAL A 155 -2.48 -0.87 -2.92
CA VAL A 155 -3.07 0.14 -2.01
C VAL A 155 -3.69 1.30 -2.81
N ARG A 156 -5.00 1.53 -2.68
CA ARG A 156 -5.73 2.61 -3.38
C ARG A 156 -6.66 3.42 -2.49
N SER A 157 -6.89 3.00 -1.25
CA SER A 157 -7.71 3.71 -0.28
C SER A 157 -7.09 3.69 1.12
N GLY A 158 -7.60 4.55 2.00
CA GLY A 158 -7.29 4.50 3.44
C GLY A 158 -7.67 3.18 4.11
N THR A 159 -8.71 2.49 3.62
CA THR A 159 -9.08 1.17 4.16
C THR A 159 -8.11 0.06 3.75
N ASP A 160 -7.50 0.16 2.55
CA ASP A 160 -6.44 -0.76 2.13
C ASP A 160 -5.20 -0.58 3.00
N ALA A 161 -4.82 0.67 3.25
CA ALA A 161 -3.74 1.00 4.18
C ALA A 161 -4.04 0.44 5.57
N LEU A 162 -5.24 0.67 6.13
CA LEU A 162 -5.62 0.14 7.44
C LEU A 162 -5.58 -1.39 7.51
N LYS A 163 -5.98 -2.09 6.44
CA LYS A 163 -5.89 -3.56 6.36
C LYS A 163 -4.44 -4.03 6.43
N ALA A 164 -3.54 -3.42 5.67
CA ALA A 164 -2.12 -3.77 5.71
C ALA A 164 -1.49 -3.47 7.09
N LEU A 165 -1.80 -2.32 7.69
CA LEU A 165 -1.33 -1.96 9.03
C LEU A 165 -1.84 -2.96 10.08
N GLY A 166 -3.11 -3.34 10.02
CA GLY A 166 -3.68 -4.33 10.93
C GLY A 166 -3.19 -5.76 10.71
N LEU A 167 -2.60 -6.06 9.56
CA LEU A 167 -1.86 -7.31 9.31
C LEU A 167 -0.39 -7.24 9.75
N GLY A 168 0.05 -6.10 10.28
CA GLY A 168 1.36 -5.93 10.90
C GLY A 168 2.39 -5.15 10.07
N ALA A 169 1.99 -4.56 8.94
CA ALA A 169 2.86 -3.61 8.26
C ALA A 169 3.08 -2.36 9.14
N ARG A 170 4.31 -1.86 9.15
CA ARG A 170 4.71 -0.61 9.80
C ARG A 170 4.26 0.62 9.03
N ALA A 171 4.33 0.55 7.70
CA ALA A 171 3.85 1.54 6.77
C ALA A 171 3.55 0.88 5.41
N VAL A 172 2.69 1.53 4.62
CA VAL A 172 2.44 1.15 3.23
C VAL A 172 3.09 2.12 2.25
N LEU A 173 3.45 1.65 1.07
CA LEU A 173 4.01 2.47 0.01
C LEU A 173 3.08 2.52 -1.21
N ILE A 174 3.02 3.69 -1.86
CA ILE A 174 2.26 3.90 -3.10
C ILE A 174 3.20 4.20 -4.28
N GLY A 175 3.05 3.46 -5.37
CA GLY A 175 3.73 3.70 -6.65
C GLY A 175 2.86 4.50 -7.61
N ARG A 176 2.07 3.80 -8.44
CA ARG A 176 1.22 4.40 -9.48
C ARG A 176 0.32 5.57 -9.02
N PRO A 177 -0.32 5.55 -7.83
CA PRO A 177 -1.08 6.71 -7.35
C PRO A 177 -0.26 8.00 -7.29
N ALA A 178 0.99 7.95 -6.84
CA ALA A 178 1.88 9.11 -6.82
C ALA A 178 2.21 9.57 -8.26
N LEU A 179 2.46 8.64 -9.19
CA LEU A 179 2.69 8.96 -10.60
C LEU A 179 1.47 9.59 -11.27
N TRP A 180 0.26 9.14 -10.94
CA TRP A 180 -0.98 9.76 -11.43
C TRP A 180 -1.18 11.16 -10.87
N GLY A 181 -0.89 11.37 -9.57
CA GLY A 181 -0.83 12.70 -8.98
C GLY A 181 0.15 13.62 -9.73
N LEU A 182 1.35 13.12 -9.99
CA LEU A 182 2.39 13.84 -10.72
C LEU A 182 1.95 14.21 -12.14
N ALA A 183 1.29 13.29 -12.86
CA ALA A 183 0.80 13.55 -14.21
C ALA A 183 -0.35 14.58 -14.23
N CYS A 184 -1.20 14.59 -13.20
CA CYS A 184 -2.35 15.50 -13.12
C CYS A 184 -1.95 16.95 -12.82
N ASP A 185 -1.08 17.16 -11.84
CA ASP A 185 -0.76 18.51 -11.33
C ASP A 185 0.62 18.57 -10.67
N GLY A 186 1.60 17.83 -11.21
CA GLY A 186 2.97 17.84 -10.72
C GLY A 186 3.06 17.51 -9.21
N PRO A 187 3.95 18.20 -8.47
CA PRO A 187 4.10 18.02 -7.02
C PRO A 187 2.80 18.29 -6.22
N ALA A 188 1.95 19.22 -6.68
CA ALA A 188 0.69 19.53 -6.02
C ALA A 188 -0.30 18.35 -6.13
N GLY A 189 -0.34 17.68 -7.28
CA GLY A 189 -1.14 16.46 -7.47
C GLY A 189 -0.67 15.30 -6.59
N VAL A 190 0.65 15.11 -6.42
CA VAL A 190 1.20 14.12 -5.47
C VAL A 190 0.77 14.44 -4.04
N THR A 191 0.88 15.71 -3.63
CA THR A 191 0.44 16.18 -2.31
C THR A 191 -1.05 15.93 -2.09
N LYS A 192 -1.88 16.14 -3.12
CA LYS A 192 -3.32 15.90 -3.06
C LYS A 192 -3.66 14.42 -2.91
N VAL A 193 -2.98 13.54 -3.65
CA VAL A 193 -3.09 12.07 -3.51
C VAL A 193 -2.77 11.63 -2.08
N LEU A 194 -1.64 12.10 -1.54
CA LEU A 194 -1.25 11.80 -0.15
C LEU A 194 -2.28 12.34 0.85
N SER A 195 -2.83 13.53 0.62
CA SER A 195 -3.86 14.13 1.48
C SER A 195 -5.17 13.35 1.47
N ILE A 196 -5.60 12.83 0.31
CA ILE A 196 -6.79 11.98 0.19
C ILE A 196 -6.58 10.69 0.99
N LEU A 197 -5.46 10.00 0.79
CA LEU A 197 -5.16 8.77 1.52
C LEU A 197 -5.02 9.00 3.03
N ARG A 198 -4.43 10.12 3.44
CA ARG A 198 -4.37 10.53 4.85
C ARG A 198 -5.77 10.66 5.45
N PHE A 199 -6.65 11.39 4.77
CA PHE A 199 -8.02 11.64 5.22
C PHE A 199 -8.82 10.34 5.30
N GLU A 200 -8.75 9.49 4.27
CA GLU A 200 -9.42 8.19 4.27
C GLU A 200 -8.88 7.26 5.35
N LEU A 201 -7.56 7.25 5.60
CA LEU A 201 -6.96 6.43 6.64
C LEU A 201 -7.37 6.91 8.04
N ASP A 202 -7.34 8.22 8.30
CA ASP A 202 -7.81 8.79 9.58
C ASP A 202 -9.29 8.46 9.82
N THR A 203 -10.12 8.58 8.78
CA THR A 203 -11.54 8.24 8.83
C THR A 203 -11.73 6.75 9.12
N ALA A 204 -11.02 5.87 8.41
CA ALA A 204 -11.09 4.43 8.61
C ALA A 204 -10.62 4.03 10.01
N LEU A 205 -9.53 4.63 10.51
CA LEU A 205 -8.99 4.40 11.85
C LEU A 205 -10.04 4.77 12.91
N GLY A 206 -10.64 5.97 12.80
CA GLY A 206 -11.71 6.41 13.71
C GLY A 206 -12.93 5.50 13.66
N ILE A 207 -13.48 5.20 12.48
CA ILE A 207 -14.65 4.31 12.34
C ILE A 207 -14.34 2.90 12.86
N SER A 208 -13.09 2.44 12.76
CA SER A 208 -12.67 1.15 13.30
C SER A 208 -12.59 1.11 14.83
N GLY A 209 -12.70 2.26 15.50
CA GLY A 209 -12.60 2.40 16.95
C GLY A 209 -11.16 2.50 17.46
N CYS A 210 -10.21 2.85 16.59
CA CYS A 210 -8.79 3.03 16.94
C CYS A 210 -8.46 4.52 16.99
N THR A 211 -7.62 4.91 17.96
CA THR A 211 -7.13 6.29 18.13
C THR A 211 -5.70 6.48 17.65
N SER A 212 -4.94 5.38 17.55
CA SER A 212 -3.58 5.39 17.00
C SER A 212 -3.34 4.17 16.14
N ILE A 213 -2.44 4.31 15.16
CA ILE A 213 -1.97 3.17 14.36
C ILE A 213 -1.15 2.17 15.19
N GLN A 214 -0.57 2.60 16.33
CA GLN A 214 0.12 1.68 17.25
C GLN A 214 -0.85 0.81 18.04
N ASP A 215 -2.10 1.23 18.16
CA ASP A 215 -3.13 0.55 18.98
C ASP A 215 -4.03 -0.36 18.14
N ILE A 216 -3.67 -0.61 16.87
CA ILE A 216 -4.43 -1.50 16.00
C ILE A 216 -4.32 -2.93 16.54
N PRO A 217 -5.42 -3.55 17.03
CA PRO A 217 -5.35 -4.89 17.57
C PRO A 217 -5.25 -5.91 16.41
N PRO A 218 -4.56 -7.05 16.61
CA PRO A 218 -4.46 -8.10 15.58
C PRO A 218 -5.83 -8.64 15.13
N SER A 219 -6.86 -8.52 15.99
CA SER A 219 -8.22 -8.95 15.69
C SER A 219 -8.98 -7.99 14.77
N LEU A 220 -8.44 -6.80 14.46
CA LEU A 220 -9.15 -5.79 13.68
C LEU A 220 -9.39 -6.26 12.25
N ILE A 221 -8.40 -6.95 11.68
CA ILE A 221 -8.46 -7.43 10.31
C ILE A 221 -8.70 -8.94 10.32
N ALA A 222 -9.70 -9.37 9.56
CA ALA A 222 -9.96 -10.79 9.35
C ALA A 222 -10.01 -11.08 7.86
N ARG A 223 -9.45 -12.22 7.45
CA ARG A 223 -9.70 -12.77 6.12
C ARG A 223 -11.17 -13.21 6.07
N LYS A 224 -11.88 -12.92 4.97
CA LYS A 224 -13.19 -13.49 4.67
C LYS A 224 -12.99 -15.00 4.55
N SER A 225 -13.32 -15.73 5.62
CA SER A 225 -13.73 -17.11 5.49
C SER A 225 -15.12 -17.06 4.88
N TYR A 226 -15.29 -17.48 3.63
CA TYR A 226 -16.61 -17.93 3.21
C TYR A 226 -17.03 -19.04 4.19
N LEU A 227 -18.28 -18.93 4.66
CA LEU A 227 -18.97 -19.81 5.63
C LEU A 227 -18.49 -21.26 5.63
#